data_AF-A0AAJ2NM03-F1
#
_entry.id   AF-A0AAJ2NM03-F1
#
_cell.length_a   1.000
_cell.length_b   1.000
_cell.length_c   1.000
_cell.angle_alpha   90.00
_cell.angle_beta   90.00
_cell.angle_gamma   90.00
#
_symmetry.space_group_name_H-M   'P 1'
#
loop_
_entity.id
_entity.type
_entity.pdbx_description
1 polymer ?
#
loop_
_entity_poly.entity_id
_entity_poly.type
_entity_poly.pdbx_seq_one_letter_code
_entity_poly.pdbx_strand_id
1 'polypeptide(L)'
;MNHSYTRASDAVSADAVSTRAFLQQAVDHYPRLAAFSFTLKLPYRETMSEYRSLILRFHTEVWQRTGEYSRQRQQARQSSPPTILRWMWESASAPERKILLLINLDTLGALRDGVVQQDMSRILREAWCAVIHTDNNVTSMSSFIISRSDKNAFTVPFGRLKAGMDNMVPPVITARTGVICP
;
A
#
# COMPACT_ATOMS: atom_id res chain seq x y z
N MET A 1 5.50 -26.10 12.89
CA MET A 1 5.77 -25.05 11.87
C MET A 1 5.68 -23.70 12.57
N ASN A 2 6.82 -23.05 12.79
CA ASN A 2 6.85 -21.74 13.43
C ASN A 2 6.53 -20.68 12.38
N HIS A 3 5.30 -20.17 12.38
CA HIS A 3 4.93 -19.01 11.57
C HIS A 3 5.56 -17.77 12.22
N SER A 4 6.77 -17.41 11.79
CA SER A 4 7.42 -16.16 12.15
C SER A 4 6.68 -15.01 11.45
N TYR A 5 5.54 -14.60 11.99
CA TYR A 5 4.83 -13.41 11.50
C TYR A 5 5.70 -12.19 11.77
N THR A 6 6.31 -11.65 10.70
CA THR A 6 7.09 -10.41 10.83
C THR A 6 6.09 -9.26 10.97
N ARG A 7 5.98 -8.76 12.20
CA ARG A 7 5.15 -7.63 12.63
C ARG A 7 5.34 -6.41 11.71
N ALA A 8 4.26 -5.68 11.42
CA ALA A 8 4.36 -4.36 10.79
C ALA A 8 5.40 -3.52 11.57
N SER A 9 6.37 -2.94 10.86
CA SER A 9 7.38 -2.08 11.47
C SER A 9 6.72 -0.88 12.13
N ASP A 10 7.33 -0.33 13.18
CA ASP A 10 6.79 0.84 13.87
C ASP A 10 6.54 1.99 12.90
N ALA A 11 5.32 2.53 12.94
CA ALA A 11 4.94 3.65 12.11
C ALA A 11 5.68 4.93 12.57
N VAL A 12 6.39 5.58 11.65
CA VAL A 12 7.24 6.76 11.95
C VAL A 12 6.71 7.98 11.22
N SER A 13 6.61 9.11 11.93
CA SER A 13 6.34 10.42 11.33
C SER A 13 7.52 10.82 10.44
N ALA A 14 7.26 11.12 9.19
CA ALA A 14 8.27 11.52 8.20
C ALA A 14 8.10 12.99 7.83
N ASP A 15 9.22 13.72 7.80
CA ASP A 15 9.30 15.01 7.14
C ASP A 15 9.45 14.86 5.62
N ALA A 16 9.42 15.97 4.86
CA ALA A 16 9.49 15.93 3.41
C ALA A 16 10.76 15.23 2.86
N VAL A 17 11.89 15.35 3.57
CA VAL A 17 13.17 14.73 3.18
C VAL A 17 13.12 13.22 3.38
N SER A 18 12.62 12.78 4.53
CA SER A 18 12.43 11.37 4.89
C SER A 18 11.40 10.69 3.99
N THR A 19 10.33 11.41 3.66
CA THR A 19 9.31 10.97 2.71
C THR A 19 9.89 10.75 1.30
N ARG A 20 10.71 11.69 0.80
CA ARG A 20 11.39 11.52 -0.49
C ARG A 20 12.36 10.34 -0.47
N ALA A 21 13.14 10.19 0.59
CA ALA A 21 14.06 9.07 0.76
C ALA A 21 13.33 7.72 0.81
N PHE A 22 12.19 7.66 1.49
CA PHE A 22 11.37 6.45 1.59
C PHE A 22 10.85 6.00 0.21
N LEU A 23 10.39 6.95 -0.61
CA LEU A 23 9.98 6.67 -1.99
C LEU A 23 11.12 6.24 -2.88
N GLN A 24 12.25 6.95 -2.79
CA GLN A 24 13.44 6.60 -3.56
C GLN A 24 13.86 5.16 -3.25
N GLN A 25 13.87 4.78 -1.97
CA GLN A 25 14.14 3.40 -1.57
C GLN A 25 13.12 2.38 -2.10
N ALA A 26 11.86 2.76 -2.36
CA ALA A 26 10.88 1.86 -2.96
C ALA A 26 11.15 1.66 -4.46
N VAL A 27 11.47 2.75 -5.16
CA VAL A 27 11.82 2.76 -6.59
C VAL A 27 13.16 2.07 -6.86
N ASP A 28 14.13 2.23 -5.97
CA ASP A 28 15.45 1.60 -6.11
C ASP A 28 15.33 0.08 -5.96
N HIS A 29 14.49 -0.36 -5.02
CA HIS A 29 14.28 -1.76 -4.68
C HIS A 29 13.41 -2.50 -5.69
N TYR A 30 12.41 -1.84 -6.30
CA TYR A 30 11.50 -2.47 -7.25
C TYR A 30 11.59 -1.81 -8.64
N PRO A 31 12.06 -2.54 -9.68
CA PRO A 31 12.16 -1.99 -11.04
C PRO A 31 10.79 -1.66 -11.66
N ARG A 32 9.73 -2.35 -11.22
CA ARG A 32 8.33 -2.04 -11.53
C ARG A 32 7.55 -1.83 -10.22
N LEU A 33 7.27 -0.57 -9.89
CA LEU A 33 6.57 -0.20 -8.66
C LEU A 33 5.14 0.21 -9.00
N ALA A 34 4.16 -0.41 -8.34
CA ALA A 34 2.77 0.04 -8.36
C ALA A 34 2.49 0.87 -7.11
N ALA A 35 1.80 1.99 -7.30
CA ALA A 35 1.38 2.90 -6.25
C ALA A 35 -0.14 3.01 -6.25
N PHE A 36 -0.79 2.60 -5.16
CA PHE A 36 -2.23 2.68 -4.98
C PHE A 36 -2.55 3.78 -3.98
N SER A 37 -3.24 4.82 -4.42
CA SER A 37 -3.70 5.91 -3.57
C SER A 37 -5.19 5.79 -3.34
N PHE A 38 -5.61 5.71 -2.08
CA PHE A 38 -7.01 5.57 -1.73
C PHE A 38 -7.34 6.31 -0.44
N THR A 39 -8.63 6.57 -0.22
CA THR A 39 -9.12 7.23 0.98
C THR A 39 -9.88 6.23 1.84
N LEU A 40 -9.46 6.09 3.10
CA LEU A 40 -10.20 5.33 4.11
C LEU A 40 -11.10 6.26 4.90
N LYS A 41 -12.38 5.92 4.98
CA LYS A 41 -13.30 6.51 5.94
C LYS A 41 -13.16 5.76 7.28
N LEU A 42 -12.59 6.44 8.26
CA LEU A 42 -12.35 5.88 9.59
C LEU A 42 -13.63 5.97 10.42
N PRO A 43 -14.00 4.91 11.14
CA PRO A 43 -15.06 5.02 12.14
C PRO A 43 -14.60 5.93 13.27
N TYR A 44 -15.54 6.63 13.92
CA TYR A 44 -15.22 7.48 15.06
C TYR A 44 -14.48 6.69 16.15
N ARG A 45 -13.40 7.29 16.66
CA ARG A 45 -12.60 6.81 17.79
C ARG A 45 -12.23 7.98 18.68
N GLU A 46 -12.08 7.70 19.97
CA GLU A 46 -11.85 8.70 21.00
C GLU A 46 -10.38 9.10 21.06
N THR A 47 -9.46 8.19 20.72
CA THR A 47 -8.03 8.45 20.82
C THR A 47 -7.29 8.28 19.50
N MET A 48 -6.22 9.07 19.32
CA MET A 48 -5.32 8.93 18.16
C MET A 48 -4.62 7.56 18.09
N SER A 49 -4.40 6.92 19.24
CA SER A 49 -3.81 5.58 19.33
C SER A 49 -4.71 4.50 18.73
N GLU A 50 -6.03 4.63 18.90
CA GLU A 50 -7.02 3.70 18.31
C GLU A 50 -7.05 3.82 16.79
N TYR A 51 -7.03 5.04 16.25
CA TYR A 51 -6.93 5.25 14.81
C TYR A 51 -5.64 4.65 14.23
N ARG A 52 -4.50 4.84 14.92
CA ARG A 52 -3.23 4.23 14.50
C ARG A 52 -3.31 2.70 14.54
N SER A 53 -3.91 2.14 15.59
CA SER A 53 -4.09 0.69 15.73
C SER A 53 -4.98 0.11 14.63
N LEU A 54 -6.05 0.80 14.24
CA LEU A 54 -6.93 0.39 13.13
C LEU A 54 -6.17 0.36 11.80
N ILE A 55 -5.39 1.39 11.50
CA ILE A 55 -4.61 1.46 10.26
C ILE A 55 -3.55 0.35 10.22
N LEU A 56 -2.88 0.06 11.34
CA LEU A 56 -1.91 -1.03 11.41
C LEU A 56 -2.58 -2.40 11.22
N ARG A 57 -3.75 -2.63 11.82
CA ARG A 57 -4.54 -3.86 11.58
C ARG A 57 -4.91 -3.99 10.10
N PHE A 58 -5.33 -2.89 9.48
CA PHE A 58 -5.61 -2.87 8.05
C PHE A 58 -4.38 -3.20 7.20
N HIS A 59 -3.20 -2.65 7.51
CA HIS A 59 -1.96 -3.02 6.83
C HIS A 59 -1.63 -4.50 6.97
N THR A 60 -1.90 -5.10 8.13
CA THR A 60 -1.73 -6.54 8.37
C THR A 60 -2.71 -7.37 7.55
N GLU A 61 -4.00 -6.99 7.50
CA GLU A 61 -5.01 -7.68 6.70
C GLU A 61 -4.68 -7.64 5.19
N VAL A 62 -4.27 -6.47 4.68
CA VAL A 62 -3.85 -6.37 3.27
C VAL A 62 -2.63 -7.23 3.01
N TRP A 63 -1.66 -7.26 3.93
CA TRP A 63 -0.49 -8.13 3.79
C TRP A 63 -0.87 -9.62 3.74
N GLN A 64 -1.74 -10.08 4.63
CA GLN A 64 -2.19 -11.48 4.65
C GLN A 64 -2.90 -11.85 3.33
N ARG A 65 -3.85 -11.02 2.89
CA ARG A 65 -4.59 -11.26 1.64
C ARG A 65 -3.71 -11.21 0.40
N THR A 66 -2.75 -10.29 0.36
CA THR A 66 -1.78 -10.21 -0.75
C THR A 66 -0.85 -11.43 -0.73
N GLY A 67 -0.47 -11.93 0.45
CA GLY A 67 0.28 -13.17 0.60
C GLY A 67 -0.49 -14.39 0.07
N GLU A 68 -1.77 -14.49 0.40
CA GLU A 68 -2.63 -15.56 -0.12
C GLU A 68 -2.80 -15.47 -1.64
N TYR A 69 -3.01 -14.26 -2.18
CA TYR A 69 -3.04 -14.02 -3.63
C TYR A 69 -1.74 -14.47 -4.30
N SER A 70 -0.59 -14.10 -3.72
CA SER A 70 0.74 -14.53 -4.19
C SER A 70 0.89 -16.05 -4.21
N ARG A 71 0.41 -16.74 -3.17
CA ARG A 71 0.46 -18.21 -3.08
C ARG A 71 -0.41 -18.88 -4.15
N GLN A 72 -1.63 -18.38 -4.37
CA GLN A 72 -2.54 -18.91 -5.41
C GLN A 72 -1.93 -18.77 -6.81
N ARG A 73 -1.27 -17.65 -7.08
CA ARG A 73 -0.55 -17.41 -8.34
C ARG A 73 0.55 -18.44 -8.57
N GLN A 74 1.31 -18.76 -7.54
CA GLN A 74 2.39 -19.75 -7.63
C GLN A 74 1.86 -21.17 -7.85
N GLN A 75 0.75 -21.53 -7.20
CA GLN A 75 0.04 -22.78 -7.48
C GLN A 75 -0.41 -22.86 -8.95
N ALA A 76 -0.82 -21.72 -9.53
CA ALA A 76 -1.13 -21.58 -10.95
C ALA A 76 0.12 -21.46 -11.86
N ARG A 77 1.32 -21.75 -11.35
CA ARG A 77 2.63 -21.66 -12.04
C ARG A 77 2.96 -20.25 -12.55
N GLN A 78 2.42 -19.22 -11.92
CA GLN A 78 2.74 -17.82 -12.21
C GLN A 78 3.82 -17.31 -11.24
N SER A 79 4.72 -16.48 -11.76
CA SER A 79 5.76 -15.86 -10.93
C SER A 79 5.15 -14.85 -9.95
N SER A 80 5.62 -14.88 -8.70
CA SER A 80 5.36 -13.86 -7.70
C SER A 80 6.63 -13.67 -6.86
N PRO A 81 7.36 -12.56 -7.03
CA PRO A 81 8.61 -12.32 -6.31
C PRO A 81 8.38 -11.86 -4.87
N PRO A 82 9.35 -12.07 -3.97
CA PRO A 82 9.30 -11.55 -2.60
C PRO A 82 9.07 -10.04 -2.56
N THR A 83 8.05 -9.60 -1.80
CA THR A 83 7.60 -8.20 -1.88
C THR A 83 7.25 -7.61 -0.52
N ILE A 84 7.77 -6.42 -0.24
CA ILE A 84 7.52 -5.65 0.98
C ILE A 84 6.41 -4.65 0.67
N LEU A 85 5.35 -4.64 1.48
CA LEU A 85 4.32 -3.61 1.40
C LEU A 85 4.81 -2.35 2.10
N ARG A 86 4.83 -1.23 1.38
CA ARG A 86 5.29 0.06 1.90
C ARG A 86 4.11 1.02 1.94
N TRP A 87 3.88 1.61 3.10
CA TRP A 87 2.69 2.41 3.37
C TRP A 87 3.08 3.84 3.70
N MET A 88 2.24 4.77 3.27
CA MET A 88 2.27 6.16 3.69
C MET A 88 0.84 6.64 3.92
N TRP A 89 0.60 7.42 4.97
CA TRP A 89 -0.72 7.98 5.24
C TRP A 89 -0.66 9.29 6.01
N GLU A 90 -1.72 10.08 5.90
CA GLU A 90 -1.86 11.33 6.62
C GLU A 90 -2.02 11.09 8.13
N SER A 91 -1.27 11.81 8.95
CA SER A 91 -1.42 11.74 10.42
C SER A 91 -2.65 12.50 10.92
N ALA A 92 -3.20 13.41 10.11
CA ALA A 92 -4.25 14.33 10.53
C ALA A 92 -5.50 13.59 11.05
N SER A 93 -6.19 14.22 12.00
CA SER A 93 -7.40 13.71 12.67
C SER A 93 -8.66 13.73 11.79
N ALA A 94 -8.50 13.80 10.47
CA ALA A 94 -9.63 13.82 9.57
C ALA A 94 -10.34 12.45 9.56
N PRO A 95 -11.69 12.44 9.50
CA PRO A 95 -12.47 11.21 9.41
C PRO A 95 -12.19 10.43 8.12
N GLU A 96 -11.64 11.11 7.10
CA GLU A 96 -11.15 10.52 5.88
C GLU A 96 -9.62 10.67 5.83
N ARG A 97 -8.91 9.58 5.59
CA ARG A 97 -7.45 9.59 5.48
C ARG A 97 -6.98 9.07 4.14
N LYS A 98 -6.11 9.84 3.48
CA LYS A 98 -5.40 9.37 2.30
C LYS A 98 -4.31 8.40 2.71
N ILE A 99 -4.29 7.27 2.03
CA ILE A 99 -3.28 6.22 2.15
C ILE A 99 -2.67 5.98 0.78
N LEU A 100 -1.36 5.75 0.78
CA LEU A 100 -0.58 5.34 -0.36
C LEU A 100 0.09 4.00 -0.03
N LEU A 101 -0.20 2.99 -0.85
CA LEU A 101 0.46 1.69 -0.82
C LEU A 101 1.41 1.57 -2.01
N LEU A 102 2.67 1.22 -1.73
CA LEU A 102 3.67 0.91 -2.75
C LEU A 102 4.01 -0.57 -2.67
N ILE A 103 3.93 -1.23 -3.81
CA ILE A 103 4.14 -2.67 -3.96
C ILE A 103 4.87 -2.94 -5.27
N ASN A 104 5.64 -4.03 -5.33
CA ASN A 104 6.15 -4.52 -6.60
C ASN A 104 4.98 -4.93 -7.51
N LEU A 105 4.93 -4.38 -8.72
CA LEU A 105 3.89 -4.74 -9.68
C LEU A 105 3.97 -6.22 -10.07
N ASP A 106 5.16 -6.80 -10.08
CA ASP A 106 5.38 -8.19 -10.50
C ASP A 106 4.75 -9.22 -9.53
N THR A 107 4.46 -8.83 -8.28
CA THR A 107 3.68 -9.63 -7.30
C THR A 107 2.25 -9.85 -7.77
N LEU A 108 1.72 -8.85 -8.46
CA LEU A 108 0.35 -8.83 -9.00
C LEU A 108 0.33 -9.46 -10.40
N GLY A 109 1.47 -9.38 -11.10
CA GLY A 109 1.79 -10.15 -12.29
C GLY A 109 1.86 -9.38 -13.58
N ALA A 110 1.90 -10.14 -14.68
CA ALA A 110 1.88 -9.60 -16.05
C ALA A 110 0.45 -9.24 -16.52
N LEU A 111 -0.46 -8.98 -15.58
CA LEU A 111 -1.84 -8.61 -15.87
C LEU A 111 -1.88 -7.17 -16.43
N ARG A 112 -2.83 -6.92 -17.34
CA ARG A 112 -3.10 -5.56 -17.83
C ARG A 112 -3.43 -4.65 -16.64
N ASP A 113 -2.97 -3.41 -16.67
CA ASP A 113 -3.09 -2.42 -15.58
C ASP A 113 -4.49 -2.36 -14.94
N GLY A 114 -5.56 -2.47 -15.75
CA GLY A 114 -6.95 -2.46 -15.27
C GLY A 114 -7.34 -3.66 -14.40
N VAL A 115 -6.82 -4.87 -14.70
CA VAL A 115 -7.10 -6.07 -13.91
C VAL A 115 -6.35 -6.01 -12.58
N VAL A 116 -5.10 -5.53 -12.61
CA VAL A 116 -4.28 -5.30 -11.40
C VAL A 116 -4.97 -4.32 -10.46
N GLN A 117 -5.51 -3.23 -11.00
CA GLN A 117 -6.24 -2.24 -10.21
C GLN A 117 -7.51 -2.82 -9.58
N GLN A 118 -8.26 -3.65 -10.32
CA GLN A 118 -9.48 -4.30 -9.81
C GLN A 118 -9.18 -5.30 -8.70
N ASP A 119 -8.20 -6.20 -8.90
CA ASP A 119 -7.79 -7.18 -7.91
C ASP A 119 -7.31 -6.52 -6.62
N MET A 120 -6.46 -5.49 -6.74
CA MET A 120 -6.01 -4.73 -5.58
C MET A 120 -7.14 -3.95 -4.93
N SER A 121 -8.10 -3.42 -5.71
CA SER A 121 -9.26 -2.74 -5.13
C SER A 121 -10.09 -3.67 -4.28
N ARG A 122 -10.31 -4.89 -4.79
CA ARG A 122 -11.00 -5.94 -4.08
C ARG A 122 -10.26 -6.31 -2.79
N ILE A 123 -8.95 -6.57 -2.86
CA ILE A 123 -8.13 -6.88 -1.66
C ILE A 123 -8.22 -5.76 -0.61
N LEU A 124 -8.08 -4.50 -1.03
CA LEU A 124 -8.14 -3.35 -0.13
C LEU A 124 -9.53 -3.18 0.50
N ARG A 125 -10.60 -3.34 -0.26
CA ARG A 125 -11.98 -3.26 0.25
C ARG A 125 -12.27 -4.39 1.23
N GLU A 126 -11.97 -5.62 0.87
CA GLU A 126 -12.20 -6.77 1.74
C GLU A 126 -11.36 -6.71 3.02
N ALA A 127 -10.10 -6.27 2.93
CA ALA A 127 -9.25 -6.06 4.10
C ALA A 127 -9.84 -4.98 5.02
N TRP A 128 -10.34 -3.88 4.45
CA TRP A 128 -10.94 -2.83 5.26
C TRP A 128 -12.22 -3.32 5.94
N CYS A 129 -13.12 -3.96 5.20
CA CYS A 129 -14.34 -4.56 5.74
C CYS A 129 -14.03 -5.55 6.88
N ALA A 130 -12.98 -6.36 6.76
CA ALA A 130 -12.56 -7.29 7.82
C ALA A 130 -12.13 -6.58 9.11
N VAL A 131 -11.49 -5.41 9.00
CA VAL A 131 -11.06 -4.63 10.19
C VAL A 131 -12.23 -3.95 10.89
N ILE A 132 -13.15 -3.36 10.13
CA ILE A 132 -14.21 -2.50 10.69
C ILE A 132 -15.57 -3.21 10.82
N HIS A 133 -15.70 -4.45 10.35
CA HIS A 133 -16.92 -5.26 10.37
C HIS A 133 -18.16 -4.53 9.81
N THR A 134 -17.96 -3.63 8.84
CA THR A 134 -19.01 -2.84 8.19
C THR A 134 -18.77 -2.73 6.69
N ASP A 135 -19.84 -2.57 5.93
CA ASP A 135 -19.76 -2.52 4.48
C ASP A 135 -19.16 -1.21 3.96
N ASN A 136 -18.17 -1.36 3.07
CA ASN A 136 -17.79 -0.44 1.99
C ASN A 136 -17.43 1.02 2.37
N ASN A 137 -16.45 1.19 3.27
CA ASN A 137 -15.92 2.50 3.70
C ASN A 137 -14.65 2.98 2.94
N VAL A 138 -14.41 2.48 1.72
CA VAL A 138 -13.33 2.95 0.83
C VAL A 138 -13.95 3.72 -0.34
N THR A 139 -13.89 5.05 -0.29
CA THR A 139 -14.69 5.95 -1.14
C THR A 139 -13.96 6.51 -2.36
N SER A 140 -12.63 6.46 -2.40
CA SER A 140 -11.86 6.91 -3.57
C SER A 140 -10.62 6.03 -3.73
N MET A 141 -10.42 5.46 -4.92
CA MET A 141 -9.25 4.63 -5.22
C MET A 141 -8.71 4.96 -6.61
N SER A 142 -7.45 5.37 -6.63
CA SER A 142 -6.66 5.64 -7.82
C SER A 142 -5.38 4.80 -7.78
N SER A 143 -4.87 4.41 -8.93
CA SER A 143 -3.61 3.67 -9.05
C SER A 143 -2.70 4.33 -10.06
N PHE A 144 -1.41 4.32 -9.77
CA PHE A 144 -0.35 4.81 -10.63
C PHE A 144 0.71 3.72 -10.74
N ILE A 145 1.14 3.41 -11.95
CA ILE A 145 2.20 2.42 -12.19
C ILE A 145 3.47 3.16 -12.60
N ILE A 146 4.58 2.79 -11.97
CA ILE A 146 5.90 3.35 -12.21
C ILE A 146 6.80 2.21 -12.69
N SER A 147 7.24 2.28 -13.94
CA SER A 147 8.18 1.32 -14.53
C SER A 147 9.50 2.02 -14.84
N ARG A 148 10.63 1.45 -14.38
CA ARG A 148 11.97 1.94 -14.74
C ARG A 148 12.43 1.45 -16.12
N SER A 149 11.78 0.43 -16.68
CA SER A 149 12.21 -0.18 -17.95
C SER A 149 11.96 0.73 -19.16
N ASP A 150 11.06 1.71 -19.04
CA ASP A 150 10.78 2.70 -20.08
C ASP A 150 11.33 4.08 -19.67
N LYS A 151 12.52 4.43 -20.20
CA LYS A 151 13.22 5.68 -19.89
C LYS A 151 12.39 6.96 -20.16
N ASN A 152 11.47 6.92 -21.13
CA ASN A 152 10.56 8.03 -21.44
C ASN A 152 9.25 8.00 -20.64
N ALA A 153 8.96 6.90 -19.93
CA ALA A 153 7.73 6.71 -19.17
C ALA A 153 7.94 6.79 -17.65
N PHE A 154 9.14 7.12 -17.15
CA PHE A 154 9.42 7.18 -15.71
C PHE A 154 9.15 8.57 -15.09
N THR A 155 9.44 9.64 -15.83
CA THR A 155 9.33 11.03 -15.36
C THR A 155 7.88 11.46 -15.10
N VAL A 156 6.94 11.07 -15.98
CA VAL A 156 5.53 11.44 -15.85
C VAL A 156 4.84 10.73 -14.67
N PRO A 157 4.98 9.40 -14.48
CA PRO A 157 4.40 8.71 -13.33
C PRO A 157 5.04 9.09 -12.00
N PHE A 158 6.34 9.36 -11.96
CA PHE A 158 6.98 9.85 -10.75
C PHE A 158 6.51 11.27 -10.39
N GLY A 159 6.33 12.14 -11.39
CA GLY A 159 5.71 13.46 -11.20
C GLY A 159 4.26 13.37 -10.70
N ARG A 160 3.45 12.42 -11.20
CA ARG A 160 2.10 12.16 -10.68
C ARG A 160 2.10 11.56 -9.29
N LEU A 161 3.03 10.65 -8.96
CA LEU A 161 3.21 10.14 -7.61
C LEU A 161 3.51 11.30 -6.66
N LYS A 162 4.46 12.17 -7.05
CA LYS A 162 4.81 13.37 -6.30
C LYS A 162 3.62 14.32 -6.14
N ALA A 163 2.86 14.60 -7.20
CA ALA A 163 1.65 15.41 -7.12
C ALA A 163 0.55 14.75 -6.24
N GLY A 164 0.44 13.42 -6.26
CA GLY A 164 -0.44 12.67 -5.36
C GLY A 164 -0.04 12.84 -3.88
N MET A 165 1.26 13.02 -3.61
CA MET A 165 1.76 13.33 -2.27
C MET A 165 1.66 14.82 -1.91
N ASP A 166 1.81 15.74 -2.86
CA ASP A 166 1.60 17.18 -2.62
C ASP A 166 0.15 17.45 -2.17
N ASN A 167 -0.77 16.53 -2.48
CA ASN A 167 -2.14 16.52 -1.99
C ASN A 167 -2.32 15.85 -0.61
N MET A 168 -1.28 15.27 -0.01
CA MET A 168 -1.33 14.73 1.35
C MET A 168 -1.01 15.83 2.36
N VAL A 169 -1.83 15.94 3.41
CA VAL A 169 -1.64 16.91 4.48
C VAL A 169 -0.56 16.41 5.46
N PRO A 170 0.56 17.16 5.64
CA PRO A 170 1.57 16.81 6.65
C PRO A 170 1.00 16.87 8.09
N PRO A 171 1.50 16.04 9.03
CA PRO A 171 2.60 15.10 8.89
C PRO A 171 2.19 13.78 8.23
N VAL A 172 3.11 13.17 7.47
CA VAL A 172 2.91 11.87 6.81
C VAL A 172 3.57 10.78 7.64
N ILE A 173 2.86 9.69 7.91
CA ILE A 173 3.39 8.53 8.61
C ILE A 173 3.77 7.48 7.59
N THR A 174 4.91 6.81 7.79
CA THR A 174 5.38 5.71 6.94
C THR A 174 5.47 4.40 7.71
N ALA A 175 5.21 3.28 7.04
CA ALA A 175 5.39 1.95 7.60
C ALA A 175 5.76 0.92 6.53
N ARG A 176 6.31 -0.21 6.99
CA ARG A 176 6.55 -1.41 6.17
C ARG A 176 5.82 -2.57 6.80
N THR A 177 5.11 -3.35 5.99
CA THR A 177 4.63 -4.67 6.40
C THR A 177 5.54 -5.71 5.79
N GLY A 178 5.73 -6.83 6.50
CA GLY A 178 6.74 -7.85 6.23
C GLY A 178 6.81 -8.33 4.78
N VAL A 179 7.87 -9.09 4.48
CA VAL A 179 8.05 -9.67 3.14
C VAL A 179 6.92 -10.67 2.88
N ILE A 180 6.17 -10.44 1.80
CA ILE A 180 5.32 -11.45 1.19
C ILE A 180 6.27 -12.46 0.55
N CYS A 181 6.38 -13.63 1.16
CA CYS A 181 7.18 -14.71 0.63
C CYS A 181 6.33 -15.60 -0.29
N PRO A 182 6.92 -16.10 -1.39
CA PRO A 182 6.54 -17.36 -2.01
C PRO A 182 6.31 -18.50 -1.01
#